data_AF-A0A936T9M0-F1
#
_entry.id   AF-A0A936T9M0-F1
#
_cell.length_a   1.000
_cell.length_b   1.000
_cell.length_c   1.000
_cell.angle_alpha   90.00
_cell.angle_beta   90.00
_cell.angle_gamma   90.00
#
_symmetry.space_group_name_H-M   'P 1'
#
loop_
_entity.id
_entity.type
_entity.pdbx_description
1 polymer ?
#
loop_
_entity_poly.entity_id
_entity_poly.type
_entity_poly.pdbx_seq_one_letter_code
_entity_poly.pdbx_strand_id
1 'polypeptide(L)'
;MRLQCKVIQIAVLILFFPFYYVSAQVDFTGLKEFYSTKTAFKLNDSLYTKWSAQKNAPFCYVYVSKKNQVQNVFSAAFIYCGTDSSKSFSTSKSYEKIGYSTFNYKTFGTSEALITENLMSFPSESASFIVMHELTHNYIKDNQLKIPYVLNEAMCEVLGIYFCGEFFSIKQNQYNINKFKSDTMALKQIYRLINSTVLKINADSMHCNQYCEQAEKEINKITVNLDQFYKGRFNYPVNTAYLLKNQNYSTYFFDIEKLFLSNKNFSNFIHEVKNYANRINEK
;
A
#
# COMPACT_ATOMS: atom_id res chain seq x y z
N MET A 1 -43.82 -61.02 27.12
CA MET A 1 -43.21 -60.84 25.79
C MET A 1 -42.88 -59.36 25.62
N ARG A 2 -41.63 -59.04 25.25
CA ARG A 2 -40.93 -57.77 25.50
C ARG A 2 -41.56 -56.55 24.79
N LEU A 3 -41.79 -55.46 25.53
CA LEU A 3 -41.89 -54.10 24.98
C LEU A 3 -40.51 -53.69 24.45
N GLN A 4 -40.41 -53.34 23.17
CA GLN A 4 -39.23 -52.65 22.63
C GLN A 4 -39.58 -51.19 22.34
N CYS A 5 -38.92 -50.30 23.10
CA CYS A 5 -38.77 -48.88 22.83
C CYS A 5 -38.28 -48.64 21.40
N LYS A 6 -39.02 -47.86 20.63
CA LYS A 6 -38.46 -47.15 19.47
C LYS A 6 -37.98 -45.78 19.93
N VAL A 7 -36.66 -45.64 19.96
CA VAL A 7 -35.94 -44.39 20.15
C VAL A 7 -36.30 -43.44 19.02
N ILE A 8 -36.86 -42.27 19.36
CA ILE A 8 -37.06 -41.15 18.43
C ILE A 8 -35.68 -40.53 18.19
N GLN A 9 -35.09 -40.77 17.02
CA GLN A 9 -33.94 -40.00 16.55
C GLN A 9 -34.43 -38.61 16.14
N ILE A 10 -34.18 -37.62 16.99
CA ILE A 10 -34.26 -36.20 16.64
C ILE A 10 -33.08 -35.93 15.70
N ALA A 11 -33.35 -35.89 14.40
CA ALA A 11 -32.42 -35.34 13.43
C ALA A 11 -32.29 -33.84 13.70
N VAL A 12 -31.18 -33.43 14.33
CA VAL A 12 -30.78 -32.04 14.44
C VAL A 12 -30.41 -31.58 13.03
N LEU A 13 -31.37 -30.94 12.37
CA LEU A 13 -31.17 -30.26 11.11
C LEU A 13 -30.36 -28.98 11.41
N ILE A 14 -29.04 -29.11 11.48
CA ILE A 14 -28.13 -27.97 11.42
C ILE A 14 -28.29 -27.41 10.02
N LEU A 15 -29.18 -26.43 9.88
CA LEU A 15 -29.23 -25.53 8.75
C LEU A 15 -27.88 -24.80 8.73
N PHE A 16 -26.92 -25.37 8.00
CA PHE A 16 -25.83 -24.63 7.41
C PHE A 16 -26.47 -23.64 6.43
N PHE A 17 -26.99 -22.53 6.95
CA PHE A 17 -27.01 -21.32 6.15
C PHE A 17 -25.54 -21.04 5.85
N PRO A 18 -25.08 -21.11 4.59
CA PRO A 18 -23.86 -20.42 4.26
C PRO A 18 -24.14 -18.98 4.67
N PHE A 19 -23.43 -18.50 5.69
CA PHE A 19 -23.15 -17.08 5.78
C PHE A 19 -22.46 -16.77 4.46
N TYR A 20 -23.24 -16.42 3.44
CA TYR A 20 -22.76 -15.63 2.33
C TYR A 20 -22.30 -14.35 2.99
N TYR A 21 -21.02 -14.33 3.39
CA TYR A 21 -20.28 -13.11 3.58
C TYR A 21 -20.29 -12.47 2.19
N VAL A 22 -21.34 -11.70 1.91
CA VAL A 22 -21.33 -10.75 0.82
C VAL A 22 -20.15 -9.86 1.17
N SER A 23 -19.02 -10.02 0.47
CA SER A 23 -17.91 -9.09 0.66
C SER A 23 -18.50 -7.70 0.45
N ALA A 24 -18.51 -6.87 1.49
CA ALA A 24 -19.08 -5.55 1.39
C ALA A 24 -18.45 -4.85 0.18
N GLN A 25 -19.25 -4.47 -0.81
CA GLN A 25 -18.71 -3.70 -1.93
C GLN A 25 -18.10 -2.41 -1.39
N VAL A 26 -16.97 -2.00 -1.97
CA VAL A 26 -16.26 -0.78 -1.57
C VAL A 26 -17.20 0.42 -1.69
N ASP A 27 -17.39 1.17 -0.61
CA ASP A 27 -18.24 2.38 -0.58
C ASP A 27 -17.50 3.59 -1.17
N PHE A 28 -17.29 3.59 -2.49
CA PHE A 28 -16.54 4.66 -3.17
C PHE A 28 -17.12 6.05 -2.92
N THR A 29 -18.46 6.17 -2.88
CA THR A 29 -19.14 7.45 -2.63
C THR A 29 -18.88 7.92 -1.20
N GLY A 30 -19.12 7.07 -0.21
CA GLY A 30 -18.88 7.40 1.20
C GLY A 30 -17.41 7.72 1.49
N LEU A 31 -16.46 7.02 0.86
CA LEU A 31 -15.03 7.31 0.97
C LEU A 31 -14.69 8.70 0.39
N LYS A 32 -15.20 9.06 -0.79
CA LYS A 32 -14.98 10.38 -1.40
C LYS A 32 -15.60 11.52 -0.59
N GLU A 33 -16.82 11.34 -0.10
CA GLU A 33 -17.52 12.32 0.75
C GLU A 33 -16.77 12.54 2.07
N PHE A 34 -16.35 11.45 2.70
CA PHE A 34 -15.54 11.50 3.92
C PHE A 34 -14.22 12.23 3.70
N TYR A 35 -13.49 11.88 2.63
CA TYR A 35 -12.24 12.53 2.26
C TYR A 35 -12.43 14.04 2.04
N SER A 36 -13.45 14.41 1.27
CA SER A 36 -13.75 15.81 0.94
C SER A 36 -14.08 16.62 2.21
N THR A 37 -14.81 16.00 3.15
CA THR A 37 -15.13 16.60 4.45
C THR A 37 -13.88 16.83 5.29
N LYS A 38 -12.96 15.85 5.34
CA LYS A 38 -11.73 15.94 6.14
C LYS A 38 -10.74 16.95 5.60
N THR A 39 -10.68 17.08 4.29
CA THR A 39 -9.70 17.94 3.59
C THR A 39 -10.24 19.31 3.23
N ALA A 40 -11.55 19.53 3.38
CA ALA A 40 -12.26 20.70 2.86
C ALA A 40 -11.99 20.94 1.36
N PHE A 41 -11.75 19.85 0.61
CA PHE A 41 -11.45 19.88 -0.81
C PHE A 41 -12.48 19.10 -1.58
N LYS A 42 -13.03 19.69 -2.64
CA LYS A 42 -13.92 18.98 -3.55
C LYS A 42 -13.08 18.18 -4.55
N LEU A 43 -13.04 16.86 -4.36
CA LEU A 43 -12.46 15.92 -5.31
C LEU A 43 -13.18 15.99 -6.66
N ASN A 44 -12.48 15.62 -7.73
CA ASN A 44 -13.10 15.45 -9.04
C ASN A 44 -14.19 14.37 -8.96
N ASP A 45 -15.41 14.73 -9.37
CA ASP A 45 -16.58 13.86 -9.29
C ASP A 45 -16.41 12.56 -10.11
N SER A 46 -15.53 12.55 -11.13
CA SER A 46 -15.29 11.38 -11.99
C SER A 46 -14.42 10.27 -11.36
N LEU A 47 -13.72 10.54 -10.24
CA LEU A 47 -12.87 9.53 -9.60
C LEU A 47 -13.72 8.33 -9.13
N TYR A 48 -13.28 7.12 -9.47
CA TYR A 48 -13.98 5.85 -9.22
C TYR A 48 -15.43 5.79 -9.75
N THR A 49 -15.69 6.41 -10.91
CA THR A 49 -17.00 6.30 -11.60
C THR A 49 -16.95 5.44 -12.86
N LYS A 50 -15.75 5.09 -13.32
CA LYS A 50 -15.51 4.34 -14.56
C LYS A 50 -14.63 3.13 -14.31
N TRP A 51 -14.92 2.06 -15.02
CA TRP A 51 -14.07 0.88 -15.08
C TRP A 51 -12.88 1.12 -16.02
N SER A 52 -11.71 0.59 -15.64
CA SER A 52 -10.57 0.55 -16.54
C SER A 52 -10.87 -0.33 -17.75
N ALA A 53 -10.50 0.14 -18.94
CA ALA A 53 -10.56 -0.66 -20.16
C ALA A 53 -9.55 -1.82 -20.11
N GLN A 54 -8.49 -1.70 -19.32
CA GLN A 54 -7.47 -2.73 -19.13
C GLN A 54 -7.87 -3.62 -17.96
N LYS A 55 -8.78 -4.56 -18.21
CA LYS A 55 -9.47 -5.33 -17.15
C LYS A 55 -8.53 -6.08 -16.20
N ASN A 56 -7.35 -6.54 -16.65
CA ASN A 56 -6.49 -7.44 -15.86
C ASN A 56 -4.97 -7.24 -16.03
N ALA A 57 -4.51 -6.25 -16.79
CA ALA A 57 -3.08 -6.08 -17.04
C ALA A 57 -2.42 -5.21 -15.95
N PRO A 58 -1.39 -5.68 -15.24
CA PRO A 58 -0.67 -4.84 -14.29
C PRO A 58 0.14 -3.77 -15.01
N PHE A 59 0.25 -2.61 -14.38
CA PHE A 59 1.28 -1.65 -14.71
C PHE A 59 2.62 -2.13 -14.16
N CYS A 60 3.61 -2.21 -15.05
CA CYS A 60 4.93 -2.73 -14.79
C CYS A 60 5.93 -1.59 -14.64
N TYR A 61 6.68 -1.60 -13.54
CA TYR A 61 7.70 -0.61 -13.20
C TYR A 61 9.02 -1.32 -12.91
N VAL A 62 10.13 -0.77 -13.41
CA VAL A 62 11.46 -1.29 -13.10
C VAL A 62 12.19 -0.28 -12.22
N TYR A 63 12.54 -0.72 -11.02
CA TYR A 63 13.44 0.00 -10.13
C TYR A 63 14.85 -0.53 -10.35
N VAL A 64 15.82 0.38 -10.40
CA VAL A 64 17.23 0.06 -10.61
C VAL A 64 18.05 0.75 -9.54
N SER A 65 18.92 -0.01 -8.89
CA SER A 65 19.73 0.44 -7.76
C SER A 65 21.15 -0.07 -7.89
N LYS A 66 22.11 0.62 -7.27
CA LYS A 66 23.46 0.08 -7.10
C LYS A 66 23.41 -1.26 -6.36
N LYS A 67 24.29 -2.20 -6.71
CA LYS A 67 24.25 -3.55 -6.15
C LYS A 67 24.48 -3.61 -4.64
N ASN A 68 25.39 -2.78 -4.13
CA ASN A 68 25.81 -2.80 -2.72
C ASN A 68 25.40 -1.54 -1.95
N GLN A 69 24.49 -0.75 -2.50
CA GLN A 69 24.02 0.49 -1.89
C GLN A 69 22.58 0.73 -2.33
N VAL A 70 21.72 1.14 -1.41
CA VAL A 70 20.35 1.51 -1.78
C VAL A 70 20.38 2.94 -2.31
N GLN A 71 20.60 3.06 -3.61
CA GLN A 71 20.75 4.33 -4.29
C GLN A 71 20.21 4.25 -5.71
N ASN A 72 19.32 5.18 -6.03
CA ASN A 72 18.82 5.34 -7.39
C ASN A 72 19.96 5.73 -8.34
N VAL A 73 19.95 5.16 -9.53
CA VAL A 73 20.95 5.41 -10.58
C VAL A 73 20.46 6.43 -11.62
N PHE A 74 19.18 6.80 -11.57
CA PHE A 74 18.56 7.79 -12.44
C PHE A 74 18.01 8.98 -11.66
N SER A 75 17.64 10.03 -12.38
CA SER A 75 16.86 11.15 -11.85
C SER A 75 15.41 10.76 -11.54
N ALA A 76 14.83 9.85 -12.33
CA ALA A 76 13.48 9.32 -12.12
C ALA A 76 13.50 8.14 -11.12
N ALA A 77 12.46 8.01 -10.30
CA ALA A 77 12.36 6.95 -9.29
C ALA A 77 12.28 5.53 -9.86
N PHE A 78 11.79 5.39 -11.11
CA PHE A 78 11.58 4.11 -11.79
C PHE A 78 11.48 4.29 -13.31
N ILE A 79 11.53 3.18 -14.04
CA ILE A 79 11.22 3.10 -15.48
C ILE A 79 9.82 2.51 -15.66
N TYR A 80 8.90 3.29 -16.22
CA TYR A 80 7.54 2.83 -16.54
C TYR A 80 7.52 2.02 -17.84
N CYS A 81 7.03 0.78 -17.77
CA CYS A 81 6.93 -0.15 -18.89
C CYS A 81 5.49 -0.34 -19.41
N GLY A 82 4.53 0.44 -18.91
CA GLY A 82 3.12 0.24 -19.26
C GLY A 82 2.63 -1.13 -18.78
N THR A 83 1.81 -1.78 -19.59
CA THR A 83 1.31 -3.14 -19.34
C THR A 83 2.18 -4.25 -19.95
N ASP A 84 3.33 -3.89 -20.54
CA ASP A 84 4.22 -4.85 -21.21
C ASP A 84 5.19 -5.50 -20.21
N SER A 85 4.82 -6.69 -19.75
CA SER A 85 5.65 -7.48 -18.83
C SER A 85 6.96 -7.97 -19.45
N SER A 86 7.00 -8.18 -20.77
CA SER A 86 8.21 -8.59 -21.50
C SER A 86 9.20 -7.45 -21.60
N LYS A 87 8.71 -6.22 -21.82
CA LYS A 87 9.54 -5.00 -21.78
C LYS A 87 10.12 -4.76 -20.39
N SER A 88 9.31 -4.92 -19.33
CA SER A 88 9.81 -4.81 -17.95
C SER A 88 10.91 -5.84 -17.65
N PHE A 89 10.71 -7.10 -18.06
CA PHE A 89 11.70 -8.16 -17.85
C PHE A 89 13.00 -7.91 -18.63
N SER A 90 12.92 -7.59 -19.93
CA SER A 90 14.10 -7.31 -20.76
C SER A 90 14.86 -6.07 -20.28
N THR A 91 14.15 -5.01 -19.86
CA THR A 91 14.75 -3.82 -19.25
C THR A 91 15.52 -4.19 -17.99
N SER A 92 14.89 -4.94 -17.07
CA SER A 92 15.55 -5.41 -15.86
C SER A 92 16.82 -6.22 -16.16
N LYS A 93 16.74 -7.20 -17.07
CA LYS A 93 17.90 -8.01 -17.47
C LYS A 93 19.04 -7.19 -18.09
N SER A 94 18.72 -6.11 -18.80
CA SER A 94 19.76 -5.24 -19.37
C SER A 94 20.59 -4.53 -18.29
N TYR A 95 19.96 -4.08 -17.20
CA TYR A 95 20.64 -3.42 -16.09
C TYR A 95 21.38 -4.40 -15.18
N GLU A 96 20.82 -5.60 -14.96
CA GLU A 96 21.51 -6.67 -14.25
C GLU A 96 22.85 -7.03 -14.91
N LYS A 97 22.88 -7.09 -16.25
CA LYS A 97 24.09 -7.42 -17.04
C LYS A 97 25.24 -6.42 -16.84
N ILE A 98 24.93 -5.16 -16.56
CA ILE A 98 25.94 -4.12 -16.32
C ILE A 98 26.19 -3.87 -14.83
N GLY A 99 25.72 -4.76 -13.96
CA GLY A 99 26.11 -4.81 -12.55
C GLY A 99 25.16 -4.10 -11.57
N TYR A 100 23.95 -3.73 -11.99
CA TYR A 100 22.94 -3.16 -11.10
C TYR A 100 22.01 -4.23 -10.49
N SER A 101 21.40 -3.90 -9.36
CA SER A 101 20.25 -4.63 -8.84
C SER A 101 18.97 -4.03 -9.42
N THR A 102 18.01 -4.90 -9.70
CA THR A 102 16.73 -4.51 -10.30
C THR A 102 15.56 -5.10 -9.55
N PHE A 103 14.42 -4.44 -9.63
CA PHE A 103 13.16 -4.91 -9.07
C PHE A 103 12.00 -4.59 -10.02
N ASN A 104 11.34 -5.64 -10.50
CA ASN A 104 10.16 -5.54 -11.36
C ASN A 104 8.91 -5.49 -10.48
N TYR A 105 8.33 -4.32 -10.35
CA TYR A 105 7.12 -4.11 -9.58
C TYR A 105 5.89 -4.11 -10.47
N LYS A 106 4.85 -4.82 -10.04
CA LYS A 106 3.54 -4.85 -10.70
C LYS A 106 2.52 -4.22 -9.76
N THR A 107 1.76 -3.24 -10.26
CA THR A 107 0.64 -2.65 -9.52
C THR A 107 -0.59 -2.55 -10.42
N PHE A 108 -1.75 -2.55 -9.77
CA PHE A 108 -3.07 -2.46 -10.39
C PHE A 108 -3.81 -1.19 -9.98
N GLY A 109 -3.21 -0.38 -9.09
CA GLY A 109 -3.64 0.99 -8.80
C GLY A 109 -3.15 1.93 -9.88
N THR A 110 -3.95 2.95 -10.19
CA THR A 110 -3.60 4.00 -11.16
C THR A 110 -3.91 5.36 -10.57
N SER A 111 -3.08 6.34 -10.92
CA SER A 111 -3.33 7.75 -10.61
C SER A 111 -4.63 8.28 -11.22
N GLU A 112 -5.20 7.58 -12.19
CA GLU A 112 -6.50 7.89 -12.80
C GLU A 112 -7.69 7.50 -11.92
N ALA A 113 -7.46 6.78 -10.81
CA ALA A 113 -8.48 6.38 -9.85
C ALA A 113 -9.67 5.67 -10.53
N LEU A 114 -9.39 4.78 -11.47
CA LEU A 114 -10.38 3.95 -12.14
C LEU A 114 -10.69 2.69 -11.31
N ILE A 115 -11.88 2.14 -11.49
CA ILE A 115 -12.26 0.84 -10.91
C ILE A 115 -11.61 -0.28 -11.73
N THR A 116 -10.91 -1.21 -11.07
CA THR A 116 -10.30 -2.39 -11.71
C THR A 116 -10.81 -3.67 -11.06
N GLU A 117 -10.81 -4.79 -11.80
CA GLU A 117 -11.20 -6.11 -11.25
C GLU A 117 -10.30 -6.48 -10.05
N ASN A 118 -9.01 -6.13 -10.13
CA ASN A 118 -8.06 -6.38 -9.05
C ASN A 118 -8.33 -5.56 -7.80
N LEU A 119 -8.68 -4.27 -7.93
CA LEU A 119 -9.10 -3.45 -6.79
C LEU A 119 -10.31 -4.09 -6.09
N MET A 120 -11.28 -4.59 -6.87
CA MET A 120 -12.48 -5.23 -6.35
C MET A 120 -12.24 -6.64 -5.79
N SER A 121 -11.09 -7.25 -6.09
CA SER A 121 -10.70 -8.56 -5.56
C SER A 121 -10.11 -8.51 -4.14
N PHE A 122 -9.68 -7.32 -3.69
CA PHE A 122 -9.13 -7.15 -2.35
C PHE A 122 -10.24 -7.07 -1.30
N PRO A 123 -9.94 -7.41 -0.02
CA PRO A 123 -10.82 -7.10 1.09
C PRO A 123 -11.18 -5.61 1.10
N SER A 124 -12.41 -5.30 1.51
CA SER A 124 -12.98 -3.95 1.45
C SER A 124 -12.13 -2.92 2.19
N GLU A 125 -11.47 -3.31 3.28
CA GLU A 125 -10.55 -2.46 4.04
C GLU A 125 -9.31 -2.08 3.22
N SER A 126 -8.68 -3.05 2.56
CA SER A 126 -7.50 -2.84 1.73
C SER A 126 -7.83 -2.08 0.45
N ALA A 127 -8.98 -2.37 -0.16
CA ALA A 127 -9.46 -1.58 -1.30
C ALA A 127 -9.77 -0.13 -0.91
N SER A 128 -10.40 0.10 0.25
CA SER A 128 -10.67 1.45 0.77
C SER A 128 -9.37 2.20 1.09
N PHE A 129 -8.35 1.52 1.63
CA PHE A 129 -7.03 2.10 1.83
C PHE A 129 -6.42 2.58 0.51
N ILE A 130 -6.46 1.75 -0.54
CA ILE A 130 -5.98 2.11 -1.88
C ILE A 130 -6.74 3.34 -2.39
N VAL A 131 -8.07 3.37 -2.25
CA VAL A 131 -8.89 4.52 -2.64
C VAL A 131 -8.41 5.79 -1.92
N MET A 132 -8.30 5.78 -0.60
CA MET A 132 -7.86 6.94 0.18
C MET A 132 -6.44 7.40 -0.17
N HIS A 133 -5.56 6.45 -0.48
CA HIS A 133 -4.20 6.71 -0.95
C HIS A 133 -4.22 7.48 -2.29
N GLU A 134 -4.94 6.99 -3.29
CA GLU A 134 -5.04 7.63 -4.61
C GLU A 134 -5.79 8.97 -4.57
N LEU A 135 -6.82 9.10 -3.72
CA LEU A 135 -7.50 10.38 -3.49
C LEU A 135 -6.52 11.44 -2.96
N THR A 136 -5.52 11.02 -2.16
CA THR A 136 -4.46 11.91 -1.69
C THR A 136 -3.51 12.33 -2.79
N HIS A 137 -3.12 11.43 -3.68
CA HIS A 137 -2.36 11.82 -4.88
C HIS A 137 -3.12 12.84 -5.72
N ASN A 138 -4.43 12.65 -5.92
CA ASN A 138 -5.27 13.59 -6.67
C ASN A 138 -5.37 14.94 -5.95
N TYR A 139 -5.58 14.97 -4.63
CA TYR A 139 -5.56 16.20 -3.84
C TYR A 139 -4.27 17.01 -4.04
N ILE A 140 -3.11 16.35 -3.93
CA ILE A 140 -1.79 16.99 -4.09
C ILE A 140 -1.64 17.57 -5.50
N LYS A 141 -2.03 16.79 -6.51
CA LYS A 141 -1.94 17.17 -7.93
C LYS A 141 -2.85 18.36 -8.25
N ASP A 142 -4.12 18.27 -7.87
CA ASP A 142 -5.13 19.28 -8.19
C ASP A 142 -4.87 20.61 -7.47
N ASN A 143 -4.29 20.56 -6.26
CA ASN A 143 -3.85 21.75 -5.53
C ASN A 143 -2.41 22.18 -5.90
N GLN A 144 -1.78 21.53 -6.87
CA GLN A 144 -0.43 21.84 -7.36
C GLN A 144 0.61 21.94 -6.23
N LEU A 145 0.49 21.09 -5.21
CA LEU A 145 1.38 21.10 -4.07
C LEU A 145 2.76 20.59 -4.51
N LYS A 146 3.78 21.44 -4.38
CA LYS A 146 5.18 21.11 -4.68
C LYS A 146 5.78 20.23 -3.58
N ILE A 147 5.28 19.00 -3.46
CA ILE A 147 5.74 18.00 -2.49
C ILE A 147 6.60 16.97 -3.24
N PRO A 148 7.85 16.73 -2.83
CA PRO A 148 8.70 15.68 -3.40
C PRO A 148 8.01 14.31 -3.41
N TYR A 149 8.26 13.51 -4.45
CA TYR A 149 7.58 12.23 -4.67
C TYR A 149 7.62 11.30 -3.45
N VAL A 150 8.77 11.15 -2.78
CA VAL A 150 8.91 10.31 -1.56
C VAL A 150 8.04 10.83 -0.40
N LEU A 151 7.91 12.15 -0.25
CA LEU A 151 7.03 12.72 0.78
C LEU A 151 5.56 12.58 0.41
N ASN A 152 5.23 12.69 -0.88
CA ASN A 152 3.89 12.48 -1.42
C ASN A 152 3.41 11.05 -1.12
N GLU A 153 4.20 10.04 -1.47
CA GLU A 153 3.91 8.62 -1.19
C GLU A 153 3.75 8.35 0.33
N ALA A 154 4.67 8.86 1.16
CA ALA A 154 4.56 8.76 2.62
C ALA A 154 3.30 9.44 3.17
N MET A 155 2.90 10.59 2.60
CA MET A 155 1.67 11.27 2.99
C MET A 155 0.42 10.49 2.57
N CYS A 156 0.41 9.87 1.39
CA CYS A 156 -0.67 9.02 0.93
C CYS A 156 -0.84 7.78 1.82
N GLU A 157 0.26 7.18 2.29
CA GLU A 157 0.24 6.10 3.28
C GLU A 157 -0.39 6.54 4.61
N VAL A 158 0.08 7.65 5.17
CA VAL A 158 -0.41 8.16 6.47
C VAL A 158 -1.89 8.51 6.37
N LEU A 159 -2.28 9.33 5.39
CA LEU A 159 -3.68 9.72 5.25
C LEU A 159 -4.58 8.52 4.91
N GLY A 160 -4.11 7.59 4.07
CA GLY A 160 -4.80 6.33 3.81
C GLY A 160 -5.09 5.56 5.09
N ILE A 161 -4.10 5.36 5.95
CA ILE A 161 -4.25 4.64 7.22
C ILE A 161 -5.24 5.34 8.15
N TYR A 162 -5.02 6.63 8.41
CA TYR A 162 -5.78 7.35 9.44
C TYR A 162 -7.20 7.66 8.99
N PHE A 163 -7.42 8.06 7.74
CA PHE A 163 -8.77 8.32 7.24
C PHE A 163 -9.58 7.03 7.12
N CYS A 164 -9.00 5.92 6.67
CA CYS A 164 -9.69 4.63 6.72
C CYS A 164 -10.01 4.21 8.15
N GLY A 165 -9.06 4.37 9.10
CA GLY A 165 -9.29 4.03 10.50
C GLY A 165 -10.48 4.80 11.10
N GLU A 166 -10.57 6.11 10.83
CA GLU A 166 -11.71 6.93 11.26
C GLU A 166 -13.01 6.54 10.53
N PHE A 167 -12.96 6.35 9.21
CA PHE A 167 -14.13 5.97 8.41
C PHE A 167 -14.71 4.62 8.87
N PHE A 168 -13.87 3.61 9.07
CA PHE A 168 -14.29 2.30 9.59
C PHE A 168 -14.81 2.38 11.02
N SER A 169 -14.30 3.32 11.83
CA SER A 169 -14.82 3.58 13.18
C SER A 169 -16.22 4.19 13.17
N ILE A 170 -16.61 4.89 12.11
CA ILE A 170 -17.98 5.39 11.92
C ILE A 170 -18.88 4.28 11.36
N LYS A 171 -18.34 3.42 10.48
CA LYS A 171 -19.05 2.36 9.78
C LYS A 171 -18.75 0.96 10.35
N GLN A 172 -18.70 0.82 11.69
CA GLN A 172 -18.19 -0.39 12.37
C GLN A 172 -18.87 -1.70 11.95
N ASN A 173 -20.14 -1.64 11.55
CA ASN A 173 -20.89 -2.82 11.11
C ASN A 173 -20.56 -3.30 9.68
N GLN A 174 -19.75 -2.54 8.94
CA GLN A 174 -19.41 -2.80 7.53
C GLN A 174 -17.95 -3.21 7.32
N TYR A 175 -17.07 -2.94 8.31
CA TYR A 175 -15.63 -3.12 8.19
C TYR A 175 -15.03 -3.78 9.42
N ASN A 176 -14.04 -4.65 9.21
CA ASN A 176 -13.25 -5.26 10.27
C ASN A 176 -12.11 -4.33 10.72
N ILE A 177 -12.47 -3.36 11.57
CA ILE A 177 -11.51 -2.39 12.13
C ILE A 177 -10.33 -3.03 12.86
N ASN A 178 -10.55 -4.17 13.54
CA ASN A 178 -9.49 -4.85 14.29
C ASN A 178 -8.46 -5.48 13.35
N LYS A 179 -8.92 -6.10 12.26
CA LYS A 179 -8.03 -6.60 11.20
C LYS A 179 -7.26 -5.46 10.56
N PHE A 180 -7.93 -4.35 10.21
CA PHE A 180 -7.27 -3.18 9.63
C PHE A 180 -6.18 -2.59 10.55
N LYS A 181 -6.44 -2.50 11.87
CA LYS A 181 -5.44 -2.08 12.86
C LYS A 181 -4.26 -3.04 12.94
N SER A 182 -4.52 -4.35 12.94
CA SER A 182 -3.48 -5.38 12.92
C SER A 182 -2.59 -5.26 11.67
N ASP A 183 -3.21 -5.10 10.50
CA ASP A 183 -2.49 -4.94 9.22
C ASP A 183 -1.67 -3.64 9.19
N THR A 184 -2.22 -2.56 9.74
CA THR A 184 -1.51 -1.28 9.91
C THR A 184 -0.27 -1.44 10.79
N MET A 185 -0.36 -2.21 11.88
CA MET A 185 0.80 -2.47 12.74
C MET A 185 1.88 -3.28 12.01
N ALA A 186 1.46 -4.32 11.26
CA ALA A 186 2.36 -5.12 10.45
C ALA A 186 3.07 -4.28 9.37
N LEU A 187 2.33 -3.41 8.69
CA LEU A 187 2.88 -2.45 7.71
C LEU A 187 3.96 -1.57 8.33
N LYS A 188 3.68 -0.98 9.51
CA LYS A 188 4.65 -0.15 10.23
C LYS A 188 5.89 -0.94 10.66
N GLN A 189 5.73 -2.21 11.05
CA GLN A 189 6.87 -3.09 11.34
C GLN A 189 7.74 -3.31 10.10
N ILE A 190 7.13 -3.59 8.95
CA ILE A 190 7.84 -3.73 7.66
C ILE A 190 8.58 -2.44 7.32
N TYR A 191 7.96 -1.25 7.48
CA TYR A 191 8.63 0.03 7.21
C TYR A 191 9.84 0.29 8.11
N ARG A 192 9.76 -0.03 9.40
CA ARG A 192 10.92 0.06 10.30
C ARG A 192 12.04 -0.88 9.87
N LEU A 193 11.69 -2.12 9.53
CA LEU A 193 12.65 -3.11 9.05
C LEU A 193 13.34 -2.64 7.77
N ILE A 194 12.59 -2.16 6.78
CA ILE A 194 13.12 -1.62 5.53
C ILE A 194 14.07 -0.45 5.81
N ASN A 195 13.62 0.56 6.56
CA ASN A 195 14.46 1.72 6.88
C ASN A 195 15.75 1.32 7.59
N SER A 196 15.66 0.41 8.58
CA SER A 196 16.85 -0.09 9.30
C SER A 196 17.80 -0.87 8.39
N THR A 197 17.26 -1.64 7.45
CA THR A 197 18.04 -2.44 6.50
C THR A 197 18.79 -1.52 5.54
N VAL A 198 18.14 -0.48 5.03
CA VAL A 198 18.81 0.50 4.18
C VAL A 198 19.95 1.22 4.91
N LEU A 199 19.72 1.65 6.16
CA LEU A 199 20.77 2.28 6.96
C LEU A 199 21.98 1.35 7.15
N LYS A 200 21.74 0.06 7.45
CA LYS A 200 22.81 -0.94 7.58
C LYS A 200 23.59 -1.14 6.28
N ILE A 201 22.90 -1.31 5.15
CA ILE A 201 23.53 -1.48 3.84
C ILE A 201 24.38 -0.26 3.45
N ASN A 202 23.84 0.94 3.67
CA ASN A 202 24.54 2.17 3.30
C ASN A 202 25.72 2.49 4.23
N ALA A 203 25.72 1.97 5.47
CA ALA A 203 26.84 2.06 6.39
C ALA A 203 27.91 0.97 6.16
N ASP A 204 27.48 -0.22 5.73
CA ASP A 204 28.32 -1.39 5.52
C ASP A 204 27.89 -2.16 4.26
N SER A 205 28.45 -1.73 3.13
CA SER A 205 28.14 -2.29 1.82
C SER A 205 28.66 -3.73 1.63
N MET A 206 29.62 -4.19 2.43
CA MET A 206 30.21 -5.53 2.30
C MET A 206 29.22 -6.63 2.70
N HIS A 207 28.34 -6.34 3.67
CA HIS A 207 27.35 -7.29 4.17
C HIS A 207 25.96 -7.11 3.54
N CYS A 208 25.86 -6.39 2.41
CA CYS A 208 24.60 -6.05 1.76
C CYS A 208 23.67 -7.27 1.54
N ASN A 209 24.19 -8.37 1.00
CA ASN A 209 23.40 -9.59 0.76
C ASN A 209 22.84 -10.18 2.07
N GLN A 210 23.65 -10.23 3.13
CA GLN A 210 23.22 -10.76 4.42
C GLN A 210 22.09 -9.92 5.03
N TYR A 211 22.19 -8.59 4.94
CA TYR A 211 21.11 -7.71 5.38
C TYR A 211 19.83 -7.88 4.57
N CYS A 212 19.94 -8.06 3.24
CA CYS A 212 18.79 -8.32 2.38
C CYS A 212 18.11 -9.66 2.72
N GLU A 213 18.87 -10.74 2.88
CA GLU A 213 18.35 -12.07 3.24
C GLU A 213 17.66 -12.07 4.62
N GLN A 214 18.23 -11.36 5.59
CA GLN A 214 17.60 -11.20 6.91
C GLN A 214 16.28 -10.43 6.80
N ALA A 215 16.26 -9.33 6.05
CA ALA A 215 15.05 -8.54 5.84
C ALA A 215 13.97 -9.35 5.12
N GLU A 216 14.32 -10.14 4.09
CA GLU A 216 13.38 -11.01 3.38
C GLU A 216 12.70 -12.01 4.33
N LYS A 217 13.48 -12.71 5.15
CA LYS A 217 12.95 -13.67 6.13
C LYS A 217 11.96 -13.03 7.09
N GLU A 218 12.27 -11.85 7.62
CA GLU A 218 11.41 -11.15 8.57
C GLU A 218 10.16 -10.57 7.88
N ILE A 219 10.27 -10.01 6.67
CA ILE A 219 9.12 -9.55 5.89
C ILE A 219 8.18 -10.71 5.57
N ASN A 220 8.72 -11.87 5.19
CA ASN A 220 7.92 -13.06 4.88
C ASN A 220 7.17 -13.58 6.11
N LYS A 221 7.79 -13.54 7.30
CA LYS A 221 7.12 -13.89 8.57
C LYS A 221 5.96 -12.95 8.88
N ILE A 222 6.14 -11.64 8.68
CA ILE A 222 5.08 -10.65 8.93
C ILE A 222 3.93 -10.81 7.92
N THR A 223 4.26 -11.02 6.65
CA THR A 223 3.27 -11.00 5.55
C THR A 223 2.42 -12.26 5.43
N VAL A 224 2.81 -13.38 6.05
CA VAL A 224 2.08 -14.67 5.96
C VAL A 224 0.59 -14.54 6.34
N ASN A 225 0.30 -13.72 7.34
CA ASN A 225 -1.06 -13.52 7.89
C ASN A 225 -1.78 -12.31 7.29
N LEU A 226 -1.13 -11.57 6.39
CA LEU A 226 -1.75 -10.42 5.72
C LEU A 226 -2.57 -10.89 4.51
N ASP A 227 -3.44 -9.99 4.03
CA ASP A 227 -4.24 -10.25 2.84
C ASP A 227 -3.42 -10.17 1.54
N GLN A 228 -4.10 -10.41 0.41
CA GLN A 228 -3.46 -10.44 -0.91
C GLN A 228 -2.92 -9.08 -1.37
N PHE A 229 -3.45 -7.96 -0.88
CA PHE A 229 -2.92 -6.64 -1.20
C PHE A 229 -1.52 -6.48 -0.62
N TYR A 230 -1.36 -6.72 0.68
CA TYR A 230 -0.06 -6.62 1.34
C TYR A 230 0.94 -7.67 0.83
N LYS A 231 0.48 -8.90 0.59
CA LYS A 231 1.32 -9.95 -0.04
C LYS A 231 1.80 -9.51 -1.42
N GLY A 232 0.91 -9.00 -2.27
CA GLY A 232 1.26 -8.48 -3.60
C GLY A 232 2.18 -7.27 -3.57
N ARG A 233 2.28 -6.56 -2.42
CA ARG A 233 3.18 -5.43 -2.21
C ARG A 233 4.57 -5.82 -1.72
N PHE A 234 4.67 -6.83 -0.85
CA PHE A 234 5.90 -7.13 -0.10
C PHE A 234 6.53 -8.49 -0.36
N ASN A 235 5.78 -9.48 -0.86
CA ASN A 235 6.26 -10.85 -1.08
C ASN A 235 7.09 -10.97 -2.37
N TYR A 236 8.27 -10.38 -2.35
CA TYR A 236 9.28 -10.43 -3.41
C TYR A 236 10.66 -10.69 -2.80
N PRO A 237 11.62 -11.21 -3.59
CA PRO A 237 13.00 -11.26 -3.17
C PRO A 237 13.52 -9.87 -2.78
N VAL A 238 14.18 -9.76 -1.63
CA VAL A 238 14.71 -8.48 -1.14
C VAL A 238 16.10 -8.26 -1.72
N ASN A 239 16.27 -7.12 -2.37
CA ASN A 239 17.56 -6.60 -2.84
C ASN A 239 17.56 -5.06 -2.76
N THR A 240 18.66 -4.41 -3.12
CA THR A 240 18.76 -2.94 -3.02
C THR A 240 17.76 -2.19 -3.90
N ALA A 241 17.23 -2.78 -4.98
CA ALA A 241 16.18 -2.17 -5.80
C ALA A 241 14.78 -2.33 -5.21
N TYR A 242 14.48 -3.47 -4.58
CA TYR A 242 13.29 -3.66 -3.77
C TYR A 242 13.25 -2.66 -2.61
N LEU A 243 14.38 -2.49 -1.92
CA LEU A 243 14.50 -1.54 -0.82
C LEU A 243 14.31 -0.11 -1.33
N LEU A 244 14.94 0.25 -2.45
CA LEU A 244 14.78 1.57 -3.08
C LEU A 244 13.30 1.87 -3.40
N LYS A 245 12.56 0.92 -3.97
CA LYS A 245 11.12 1.08 -4.22
C LYS A 245 10.36 1.38 -2.94
N ASN A 246 10.62 0.61 -1.88
CA ASN A 246 9.85 0.71 -0.65
C ASN A 246 10.23 1.94 0.20
N GLN A 247 11.44 2.48 0.04
CA GLN A 247 11.83 3.75 0.65
C GLN A 247 10.96 4.92 0.23
N ASN A 248 10.40 4.90 -0.98
CA ASN A 248 9.43 5.92 -1.41
C ASN A 248 8.25 6.04 -0.43
N TYR A 249 7.85 4.93 0.19
CA TYR A 249 6.75 4.88 1.15
C TYR A 249 7.24 5.02 2.59
N SER A 250 8.37 4.39 2.94
CA SER A 250 8.78 4.19 4.33
C SER A 250 9.70 5.26 4.90
N THR A 251 10.52 5.93 4.08
CA THR A 251 11.60 6.80 4.59
C THR A 251 11.08 7.92 5.48
N TYR A 252 10.02 8.63 5.05
CA TYR A 252 9.43 9.73 5.81
C TYR A 252 8.11 9.38 6.49
N PHE A 253 7.66 8.12 6.41
CA PHE A 253 6.37 7.68 6.95
C PHE A 253 6.17 8.12 8.40
N PHE A 254 7.12 7.84 9.29
CA PHE A 254 6.99 8.11 10.73
C PHE A 254 7.05 9.60 11.06
N ASP A 255 7.79 10.39 10.27
CA ASP A 255 7.83 11.84 10.44
C ASP A 255 6.51 12.46 10.01
N ILE A 256 5.97 12.05 8.86
CA ILE A 256 4.67 12.51 8.36
C ILE A 256 3.54 12.06 9.29
N GLU A 257 3.60 10.84 9.82
CA GLU A 257 2.66 10.35 10.84
C GLU A 257 2.70 11.24 12.09
N LYS A 258 3.89 11.59 12.58
CA LYS A 258 4.03 12.49 13.72
C LYS A 258 3.47 13.88 13.43
N LEU A 259 3.71 14.42 12.24
CA LEU A 259 3.12 15.69 11.81
C LEU A 259 1.59 15.58 11.76
N PHE A 260 1.04 14.52 11.19
CA PHE A 260 -0.41 14.32 11.13
C PHE A 260 -1.04 14.27 12.52
N LEU A 261 -0.47 13.47 13.43
CA LEU A 261 -0.97 13.30 14.80
C LEU A 261 -0.84 14.55 15.69
N SER A 262 0.13 15.43 15.40
CA SER A 262 0.36 16.66 16.18
C SER A 262 -0.46 17.85 15.69
N ASN A 263 -1.08 17.75 14.52
CA ASN A 263 -1.85 18.83 13.93
C ASN A 263 -3.35 18.71 14.22
N LYS A 264 -3.96 19.83 14.59
CA LYS A 264 -5.38 19.89 14.98
C LYS A 264 -6.34 19.84 13.79
N ASN A 265 -5.88 20.19 12.59
CA ASN A 265 -6.67 20.18 11.37
C ASN A 265 -5.79 19.89 10.15
N PHE A 266 -6.44 19.54 9.04
CA PHE A 266 -5.78 19.14 7.80
C PHE A 266 -4.97 20.27 7.15
N SER A 267 -5.44 21.52 7.20
CA SER A 267 -4.72 22.66 6.64
C SER A 267 -3.36 22.89 7.32
N ASN A 268 -3.34 22.84 8.65
CA ASN A 268 -2.10 22.94 9.42
C ASN A 268 -1.15 21.78 9.11
N PHE A 269 -1.68 20.55 8.98
CA PHE A 269 -0.88 19.40 8.57
C PHE A 269 -0.22 19.63 7.20
N ILE A 270 -0.96 20.08 6.19
CA ILE A 270 -0.40 20.38 4.86
C ILE A 270 0.65 21.49 4.92
N HIS A 271 0.43 22.53 5.73
CA HIS A 271 1.41 23.58 5.95
C HIS A 271 2.72 23.02 6.52
N GLU A 272 2.64 22.19 7.55
CA GLU A 272 3.81 21.56 8.17
C GLU A 272 4.54 20.59 7.23
N VAL A 273 3.81 19.82 6.41
CA VAL A 273 4.42 18.95 5.40
C VAL A 273 5.21 19.77 4.37
N LYS A 274 4.67 20.91 3.91
CA LYS A 274 5.39 21.81 3.00
C LYS A 274 6.65 22.39 3.63
N ASN A 275 6.58 22.81 4.89
CA ASN A 275 7.73 23.31 5.63
C ASN A 275 8.79 22.20 5.80
N TYR A 276 8.36 20.97 6.09
CA TYR A 276 9.24 19.81 6.18
C TYR A 276 9.90 19.48 4.83
N ALA A 277 9.15 19.54 3.73
CA ALA A 277 9.69 19.35 2.38
C ALA A 277 10.79 20.35 2.03
N ASN A 278 10.61 21.63 2.38
CA ASN A 278 11.64 22.66 2.14
C ASN A 278 12.93 22.35 2.91
N ARG A 279 12.83 21.95 4.18
CA ARG A 279 14.00 21.58 5.01
C ARG A 279 14.77 20.37 4.50
N ILE A 280 14.09 19.42 3.84
CA ILE A 280 14.75 18.25 3.25
C ILE A 280 15.55 18.65 2.01
N ASN A 281 15.03 19.56 1.19
CA ASN A 281 15.71 20.00 -0.04
C ASN A 281 16.93 20.90 0.22
N GLU A 282 17.06 21.45 1.43
CA GLU A 282 18.20 22.28 1.86
C GLU A 282 19.39 21.45 2.40
N LYS A 283 19.25 20.13 2.54
CA LYS A 283 20.27 19.20 3.04
C LYS A 283 20.87 18.35 1.92
#